data_AF-A0A257NCN4-F1
#
_entry.id   AF-A0A257NCN4-F1
#
_cell.length_a   1.000
_cell.length_b   1.000
_cell.length_c   1.000
_cell.angle_alpha   90.00
_cell.angle_beta   90.00
_cell.angle_gamma   90.00
#
_symmetry.space_group_name_H-M   'P 1'
#
loop_
_entity.id
_entity.type
_entity.pdbx_description
1 polymer ?
#
loop_
_entity_poly.entity_id
_entity_poly.type
_entity_poly.pdbx_seq_one_letter_code
_entity_poly.pdbx_strand_id
1 'polypeptide(L)'
;MLRLLHTADWHLGHTLHGVSRQLEHQQFLDWLLAELLSKQADALIVAGDIFDSANPSAAAQAQLYEFLVHAKTQQPELNIILVGGNHDSATRLDAPSSILNALGVHVVGGLQRDNQRGIDWRRLIVPLTNATGEVKAWCGAMPFLRNADLPSSETEDDPLVSGVKTLYDELFAHLQNQAKQGQSLIMTGHCYMVNGNVSELSERKILGGNQHALPVDLFPKAIDYVALGHLHLAQTVGGNQHIRYSGSPIPLSFDESHYVHSVLQVDVKTGQNVAITPLKIPRHIELLRLPNSKDFATLSDILAQLESLQLKAVHETQHPFIELRIKLDKPEPSLRQQIEEVIARLPVRLLKITTAYTGSDGSLADLQIEQRLEELQPLDVFQRCYANKYDTPAPDDISALFNELVESLSGEQ
;
A
#
# COMPACT_ATOMS: atom_id res chain seq x y z
N MET A 1 -19.21 22.57 0.65
CA MET A 1 -17.90 22.07 0.21
C MET A 1 -17.35 21.26 1.37
N LEU A 2 -16.74 20.13 1.06
CA LEU A 2 -16.02 19.27 1.98
C LEU A 2 -14.60 19.12 1.42
N ARG A 3 -13.58 19.33 2.25
CA ARG A 3 -12.18 19.08 1.89
C ARG A 3 -11.69 17.83 2.59
N LEU A 4 -11.34 16.81 1.81
CA LEU A 4 -10.75 15.58 2.33
C LEU A 4 -9.28 15.49 1.94
N LEU A 5 -8.48 14.88 2.80
CA LEU A 5 -7.18 14.33 2.44
C LEU A 5 -7.31 12.81 2.30
N HIS A 6 -6.86 12.27 1.18
CA HIS A 6 -6.84 10.84 0.88
C HIS A 6 -5.39 10.35 0.78
N THR A 7 -5.06 9.36 1.59
CA THR A 7 -3.80 8.60 1.61
C THR A 7 -4.10 7.11 1.79
N ALA A 8 -3.14 6.23 1.55
CA ALA A 8 -3.25 4.79 1.73
C ALA A 8 -1.85 4.18 1.91
N ASP A 9 -1.78 2.87 2.12
CA ASP A 9 -0.56 2.08 1.98
C ASP A 9 0.57 2.61 2.86
N TRP A 10 0.25 2.90 4.13
CA TRP A 10 1.20 3.42 5.10
C TRP A 10 2.25 2.39 5.49
N HIS A 11 1.86 1.12 5.62
CA HIS A 11 2.74 0.03 6.06
C HIS A 11 3.52 0.38 7.33
N LEU A 12 2.85 0.91 8.36
CA LEU A 12 3.49 1.21 9.63
C LEU A 12 4.13 -0.06 10.20
N GLY A 13 5.41 0.06 10.59
CA GLY A 13 6.24 -1.07 11.03
C GLY A 13 7.07 -1.72 9.94
N HIS A 14 6.95 -1.29 8.68
CA HIS A 14 7.74 -1.83 7.58
C HIS A 14 9.25 -1.77 7.82
N THR A 15 9.93 -2.84 7.40
CA THR A 15 11.39 -2.92 7.37
C THR A 15 11.88 -3.12 5.94
N LEU A 16 12.76 -2.24 5.47
CA LEU A 16 13.40 -2.39 4.17
C LEU A 16 14.73 -3.13 4.35
N HIS A 17 14.81 -4.38 3.89
CA HIS A 17 15.98 -5.25 4.05
C HIS A 17 16.49 -5.32 5.51
N GLY A 18 15.56 -5.51 6.45
CA GLY A 18 15.85 -5.61 7.88
C GLY A 18 16.07 -4.28 8.60
N VAL A 19 16.01 -3.14 7.90
CA VAL A 19 16.12 -1.81 8.51
C VAL A 19 14.75 -1.18 8.70
N SER A 20 14.45 -0.78 9.93
CA SER A 20 13.19 -0.11 10.28
C SER A 20 13.02 1.22 9.54
N ARG A 21 11.79 1.45 9.05
CA ARG A 21 11.36 2.70 8.40
C ARG A 21 10.59 3.64 9.33
N GLN A 22 10.59 3.34 10.63
CA GLN A 22 9.84 4.07 11.66
C GLN A 22 10.10 5.59 11.65
N LEU A 23 11.36 6.01 11.43
CA LEU A 23 11.71 7.43 11.38
C LEU A 23 11.02 8.15 10.21
N GLU A 24 11.01 7.54 9.03
CA GLU A 24 10.38 8.11 7.84
C GLU A 24 8.86 8.14 7.98
N HIS A 25 8.26 7.11 8.58
CA HIS A 25 6.84 7.14 8.95
C HIS A 25 6.55 8.28 9.92
N GLN A 26 7.37 8.49 10.95
CA GLN A 26 7.14 9.58 11.89
C GLN A 26 7.19 10.95 11.17
N GLN A 27 8.18 11.15 10.30
CA GLN A 27 8.31 12.37 9.51
C GLN A 27 7.10 12.59 8.58
N PHE A 28 6.59 11.52 7.97
CA PHE A 28 5.37 11.58 7.18
C PHE A 28 4.14 11.93 8.03
N LEU A 29 3.95 11.28 9.18
CA LEU A 29 2.81 11.52 10.07
C LEU A 29 2.83 12.95 10.62
N ASP A 30 4.00 13.46 11.02
CA ASP A 30 4.18 14.84 11.48
C ASP A 30 3.87 15.85 10.36
N TRP A 31 4.32 15.57 9.13
CA TRP A 31 4.00 16.37 7.96
C TRP A 31 2.49 16.32 7.64
N LEU A 32 1.85 15.15 7.73
CA LEU A 32 0.43 14.99 7.47
C LEU A 32 -0.42 15.78 8.48
N LEU A 33 -0.04 15.78 9.77
CA LEU A 33 -0.68 16.63 10.78
C LEU A 33 -0.60 18.11 10.39
N ALA A 34 0.56 18.58 9.94
CA ALA A 34 0.73 19.96 9.50
C ALA A 34 -0.12 20.29 8.27
N GLU A 35 -0.24 19.37 7.31
CA GLU A 35 -1.08 19.56 6.12
C GLU A 35 -2.58 19.53 6.45
N LEU A 36 -3.05 18.63 7.32
CA LEU A 36 -4.44 18.59 7.79
C LEU A 36 -4.86 19.96 8.36
N LEU A 37 -3.99 20.55 9.17
CA LEU A 37 -4.20 21.86 9.77
C LEU A 37 -4.10 22.98 8.71
N SER A 38 -3.03 23.00 7.93
CA SER A 38 -2.77 24.06 6.95
C SER A 38 -3.84 24.11 5.86
N LYS A 39 -4.37 22.96 5.44
CA LYS A 39 -5.41 22.88 4.42
C LYS A 39 -6.82 23.02 4.99
N GLN A 40 -6.96 23.06 6.32
CA GLN A 40 -8.26 23.04 7.00
C GLN A 40 -9.09 21.85 6.50
N ALA A 41 -8.50 20.66 6.54
CA ALA A 41 -9.18 19.44 6.12
C ALA A 41 -10.40 19.18 7.03
N ASP A 42 -11.53 18.84 6.41
CA ASP A 42 -12.74 18.39 7.09
C ASP A 42 -12.69 16.87 7.35
N ALA A 43 -11.96 16.13 6.49
CA ALA A 43 -11.83 14.69 6.59
C ALA A 43 -10.43 14.16 6.21
N LEU A 44 -10.02 13.06 6.84
CA LEU A 44 -8.90 12.22 6.46
C LEU A 44 -9.44 10.81 6.14
N ILE A 45 -9.08 10.28 4.98
CA ILE A 45 -9.33 8.88 4.60
C ILE A 45 -7.99 8.18 4.42
N VAL A 46 -7.80 7.08 5.15
CA VAL A 46 -6.68 6.14 4.98
C VAL A 46 -7.22 4.84 4.38
N ALA A 47 -7.00 4.65 3.07
CA ALA A 47 -7.66 3.60 2.28
C ALA A 47 -6.90 2.26 2.28
N GLY A 48 -6.63 1.71 3.47
CA GLY A 48 -6.01 0.40 3.64
C GLY A 48 -4.50 0.41 3.83
N ASP A 49 -3.99 -0.78 4.20
CA ASP A 49 -2.61 -1.10 4.56
C ASP A 49 -2.00 -0.08 5.53
N ILE A 50 -2.67 0.06 6.66
CA ILE A 50 -2.23 0.94 7.76
C ILE A 50 -0.96 0.36 8.37
N PHE A 51 -0.93 -0.95 8.58
CA PHE A 51 0.21 -1.69 9.09
C PHE A 51 0.83 -2.57 8.02
N ASP A 52 2.14 -2.81 8.13
CA ASP A 52 2.88 -3.66 7.19
C ASP A 52 2.54 -5.15 7.32
N SER A 53 1.98 -5.57 8.46
CA SER A 53 1.61 -6.95 8.72
C SER A 53 0.42 -7.05 9.65
N ALA A 54 -0.23 -8.22 9.63
CA ALA A 54 -1.38 -8.54 10.48
C ALA A 54 -1.05 -8.50 11.98
N ASN A 55 0.22 -8.62 12.36
CA ASN A 55 0.68 -8.52 13.74
C ASN A 55 1.72 -7.39 13.90
N PRO A 56 1.27 -6.12 13.89
CA PRO A 56 2.18 -4.98 13.93
C PRO A 56 2.90 -4.87 15.27
N SER A 57 4.14 -4.38 15.24
CA SER A 57 4.91 -4.09 16.45
C SER A 57 4.23 -3.04 17.33
N ALA A 58 4.51 -3.08 18.64
CA ALA A 58 4.00 -2.07 19.57
C ALA A 58 4.41 -0.63 19.17
N ALA A 59 5.59 -0.46 18.58
CA ALA A 59 6.05 0.84 18.09
C ALA A 59 5.19 1.35 16.92
N ALA A 60 4.83 0.48 15.97
CA ALA A 60 3.96 0.85 14.85
C ALA A 60 2.55 1.21 15.34
N GLN A 61 2.00 0.43 16.28
CA GLN A 61 0.70 0.73 16.89
C GLN A 61 0.74 2.07 17.65
N ALA A 62 1.81 2.35 18.40
CA ALA A 62 1.99 3.62 19.09
C ALA A 62 1.99 4.81 18.12
N GLN A 63 2.72 4.72 16.99
CA GLN A 63 2.72 5.78 15.97
C GLN A 63 1.32 6.10 15.44
N LEU A 64 0.50 5.09 15.15
CA LEU A 64 -0.89 5.30 14.73
C LEU A 64 -1.69 6.01 15.82
N TYR A 65 -1.69 5.50 17.04
CA TYR A 65 -2.53 6.05 18.10
C TYR A 65 -2.09 7.46 18.52
N GLU A 66 -0.80 7.73 18.59
CA GLU A 66 -0.26 9.07 18.85
C GLU A 66 -0.66 10.05 17.74
N PHE A 67 -0.57 9.63 16.47
CA PHE A 67 -1.05 10.43 15.34
C PHE A 67 -2.54 10.76 15.47
N LEU A 68 -3.39 9.76 15.75
CA LEU A 68 -4.84 9.97 15.90
C LEU A 68 -5.16 10.94 17.05
N VAL A 69 -4.49 10.77 18.19
CA VAL A 69 -4.66 11.66 19.34
C VAL A 69 -4.22 13.09 18.98
N HIS A 70 -3.07 13.27 18.34
CA HIS A 70 -2.61 14.59 17.91
C HIS A 70 -3.56 15.23 16.89
N ALA A 71 -3.99 14.48 15.88
CA ALA A 71 -4.93 14.96 14.86
C ALA A 71 -6.24 15.45 15.49
N LYS A 72 -6.84 14.64 16.37
CA LYS A 72 -8.08 14.99 17.07
C LYS A 72 -7.91 16.10 18.10
N THR A 73 -6.75 16.20 18.73
CA THR A 73 -6.46 17.29 19.68
C THR A 73 -6.32 18.64 18.95
N GLN A 74 -5.66 18.65 17.79
CA GLN A 74 -5.47 19.87 16.99
C GLN A 74 -6.74 20.26 16.22
N GLN A 75 -7.52 19.27 15.77
CA GLN A 75 -8.76 19.46 15.01
C GLN A 75 -9.87 18.51 15.53
N PRO A 76 -10.60 18.90 16.60
CA PRO A 76 -11.66 18.07 17.18
C PRO A 76 -12.79 17.69 16.20
N GLU A 77 -13.07 18.55 15.22
CA GLU A 77 -14.10 18.33 14.19
C GLU A 77 -13.61 17.50 12.99
N LEU A 78 -12.31 17.16 12.92
CA LEU A 78 -11.77 16.38 11.80
C LEU A 78 -12.39 14.98 11.80
N ASN A 79 -13.04 14.62 10.68
CA ASN A 79 -13.51 13.26 10.45
C ASN A 79 -12.32 12.39 10.04
N ILE A 80 -12.10 11.24 10.67
CA ILE A 80 -11.04 10.30 10.27
C ILE A 80 -11.67 8.95 9.96
N ILE A 81 -11.41 8.42 8.76
CA ILE A 81 -11.82 7.08 8.35
C ILE A 81 -10.57 6.25 8.11
N LEU A 82 -10.45 5.15 8.84
CA LEU A 82 -9.42 4.14 8.67
C LEU A 82 -10.06 2.88 8.11
N VAL A 83 -9.56 2.44 6.97
CA VAL A 83 -10.03 1.26 6.26
C VAL A 83 -8.93 0.20 6.31
N GLY A 84 -9.27 -1.07 6.53
CA GLY A 84 -8.31 -2.17 6.51
C GLY A 84 -7.93 -2.60 5.09
N GLY A 85 -6.64 -2.79 4.84
CA GLY A 85 -6.13 -3.38 3.60
C GLY A 85 -5.88 -4.89 3.70
N ASN A 86 -5.12 -5.45 2.75
CA ASN A 86 -4.81 -6.88 2.75
C ASN A 86 -3.67 -7.26 3.72
N HIS A 87 -2.83 -6.32 4.14
CA HIS A 87 -1.82 -6.54 5.18
C HIS A 87 -2.39 -6.45 6.59
N ASP A 88 -3.50 -5.74 6.77
CA ASP A 88 -4.10 -5.50 8.07
C ASP A 88 -4.90 -6.73 8.57
N SER A 89 -4.80 -7.00 9.88
CA SER A 89 -5.75 -7.89 10.55
C SER A 89 -7.04 -7.13 10.85
N ALA A 90 -8.13 -7.53 10.20
CA ALA A 90 -9.45 -6.89 10.33
C ALA A 90 -9.90 -6.81 11.81
N THR A 91 -9.76 -7.92 12.54
CA THR A 91 -10.22 -8.02 13.94
C THR A 91 -9.37 -7.15 14.87
N ARG A 92 -8.06 -7.08 14.67
CA ARG A 92 -7.16 -6.23 15.47
C ARG A 92 -7.39 -4.76 15.20
N LEU A 93 -7.62 -4.39 13.93
CA LEU A 93 -7.91 -3.02 13.55
C LEU A 93 -9.29 -2.57 14.09
N ASP A 94 -10.29 -3.46 14.10
CA ASP A 94 -11.61 -3.18 14.68
C ASP A 94 -11.65 -3.24 16.22
N ALA A 95 -10.73 -3.93 16.89
CA ALA A 95 -10.73 -4.09 18.35
C ALA A 95 -10.84 -2.75 19.13
N PRO A 96 -10.07 -1.69 18.81
CA PRO A 96 -10.19 -0.39 19.49
C PRO A 96 -11.36 0.48 18.97
N SER A 97 -12.19 0.00 18.04
CA SER A 97 -13.21 0.84 17.37
C SER A 97 -14.15 1.56 18.34
N SER A 98 -14.54 0.95 19.45
CA SER A 98 -15.39 1.61 20.47
C SER A 98 -14.74 2.86 21.08
N ILE A 99 -13.43 2.81 21.33
CA ILE A 99 -12.65 3.92 21.89
C ILE A 99 -12.41 4.98 20.81
N LEU A 100 -12.03 4.54 19.60
CA LEU A 100 -11.73 5.44 18.48
C LEU A 100 -12.98 6.18 17.98
N ASN A 101 -14.13 5.51 17.93
CA ASN A 101 -15.40 6.12 17.57
C ASN A 101 -15.78 7.24 18.54
N ALA A 102 -15.47 7.09 19.83
CA ALA A 102 -15.70 8.14 20.83
C ALA A 102 -14.80 9.38 20.61
N LEU A 103 -13.68 9.23 19.89
CA LEU A 103 -12.81 10.32 19.45
C LEU A 103 -13.18 10.86 18.06
N GLY A 104 -14.26 10.35 17.44
CA GLY A 104 -14.65 10.70 16.07
C GLY A 104 -13.69 10.14 15.01
N VAL A 105 -13.06 9.01 15.30
CA VAL A 105 -12.26 8.21 14.36
C VAL A 105 -13.03 6.93 14.04
N HIS A 106 -13.43 6.77 12.79
CA HIS A 106 -14.21 5.63 12.34
C HIS A 106 -13.29 4.57 11.72
N VAL A 107 -13.37 3.34 12.21
CA VAL A 107 -12.52 2.23 11.74
C VAL A 107 -13.36 1.11 11.16
N VAL A 108 -13.00 0.69 9.95
CA VAL A 108 -13.58 -0.46 9.25
C VAL A 108 -12.46 -1.41 8.87
N GLY A 109 -12.13 -2.36 9.77
CA GLY A 109 -11.08 -3.34 9.53
C GLY A 109 -11.48 -4.45 8.54
N GLY A 110 -12.74 -4.85 8.53
CA GLY A 110 -13.29 -5.86 7.62
C GLY A 110 -14.82 -5.86 7.63
N LEU A 111 -15.43 -6.75 6.83
CA LEU A 111 -16.88 -6.91 6.84
C LEU A 111 -17.31 -7.68 8.10
N GLN A 112 -17.95 -6.98 9.03
CA GLN A 112 -18.57 -7.63 10.18
C GLN A 112 -19.93 -8.19 9.79
N ARG A 113 -20.13 -9.47 10.11
CA ARG A 113 -21.41 -10.15 9.97
C ARG A 113 -22.12 -10.19 11.31
N ASP A 114 -23.41 -9.90 11.30
CA ASP A 114 -24.27 -10.05 12.45
C ASP A 114 -24.57 -11.53 12.77
N ASN A 115 -25.31 -11.78 13.85
CA ASN A 115 -25.68 -13.13 14.28
C ASN A 115 -26.54 -13.89 13.26
N GLN A 116 -27.13 -13.21 12.28
CA GLN A 116 -27.89 -13.79 11.17
C GLN A 116 -27.05 -13.93 9.89
N ARG A 117 -25.73 -13.70 9.98
CA ARG A 117 -24.75 -13.69 8.89
C ARG A 117 -24.93 -12.54 7.87
N GLY A 118 -25.80 -11.58 8.16
CA GLY A 118 -25.98 -10.36 7.37
C GLY A 118 -24.85 -9.38 7.61
N ILE A 119 -24.44 -8.62 6.59
CA ILE A 119 -23.39 -7.59 6.75
C ILE A 119 -23.97 -6.42 7.55
N ASP A 120 -23.22 -5.92 8.54
CA ASP A 120 -23.59 -4.72 9.27
C ASP A 120 -23.24 -3.44 8.48
N TRP A 121 -24.08 -3.12 7.50
CA TRP A 121 -23.92 -1.95 6.63
C TRP A 121 -23.78 -0.62 7.37
N ARG A 122 -24.31 -0.52 8.61
CA ARG A 122 -24.22 0.71 9.41
C ARG A 122 -22.77 1.06 9.74
N ARG A 123 -21.88 0.07 9.87
CA ARG A 123 -20.45 0.31 10.07
C ARG A 123 -19.76 0.84 8.82
N LEU A 124 -20.30 0.61 7.62
CA LEU A 124 -19.66 1.05 6.39
C LEU A 124 -20.13 2.43 5.94
N ILE A 125 -21.22 2.95 6.50
CA ILE A 125 -21.84 4.21 6.06
C ILE A 125 -21.49 5.32 7.05
N VAL A 126 -20.53 6.16 6.69
CA VAL A 126 -19.95 7.17 7.58
C VAL A 126 -20.35 8.57 7.13
N PRO A 127 -21.00 9.40 7.98
CA PRO A 127 -21.25 10.80 7.65
C PRO A 127 -19.94 11.60 7.71
N LEU A 128 -19.73 12.44 6.72
CA LEU A 128 -18.61 13.40 6.71
C LEU A 128 -19.16 14.81 6.88
N THR A 129 -18.84 15.41 8.02
CA THR A 129 -19.22 16.78 8.36
C THR A 129 -18.17 17.77 7.88
N ASN A 130 -18.58 19.00 7.64
CA ASN A 130 -17.65 20.12 7.54
C ASN A 130 -17.33 20.69 8.94
N ALA A 131 -16.46 21.70 9.00
CA ALA A 131 -16.15 22.44 10.22
C ALA A 131 -17.34 23.06 10.98
N THR A 132 -18.54 23.15 10.39
CA THR A 132 -19.76 23.63 11.08
C THR A 132 -20.63 22.49 11.62
N GLY A 133 -20.19 21.23 11.50
CA GLY A 133 -20.94 20.04 11.90
C GLY A 133 -22.04 19.62 10.91
N GLU A 134 -22.11 20.24 9.73
CA GLU A 134 -23.11 19.90 8.72
C GLU A 134 -22.62 18.74 7.86
N VAL A 135 -23.41 17.67 7.73
CA VAL A 135 -23.09 16.53 6.87
C VAL A 135 -23.10 16.96 5.40
N LYS A 136 -21.92 16.96 4.76
CA LYS A 136 -21.72 17.33 3.35
C LYS A 136 -21.51 16.14 2.43
N ALA A 137 -21.06 15.01 2.95
CA ALA A 137 -20.96 13.77 2.19
C ALA A 137 -21.22 12.55 3.07
N TRP A 138 -21.49 11.42 2.42
CA TRP A 138 -21.49 10.10 3.02
C TRP A 138 -20.39 9.26 2.38
N CYS A 139 -19.58 8.61 3.21
CA CYS A 139 -18.54 7.70 2.76
C CYS A 139 -18.98 6.26 2.97
N GLY A 140 -18.98 5.47 1.90
CA GLY A 140 -18.99 4.02 1.95
C GLY A 140 -17.58 3.50 2.20
N ALA A 141 -17.23 3.24 3.45
CA ALA A 141 -15.92 2.79 3.89
C ALA A 141 -15.74 1.27 3.64
N MET A 142 -15.62 0.87 2.37
CA MET A 142 -15.37 -0.52 2.00
C MET A 142 -13.88 -0.89 2.24
N PRO A 143 -13.59 -1.93 3.05
CA PRO A 143 -12.25 -2.46 3.25
C PRO A 143 -11.80 -3.39 2.13
N PHE A 144 -10.59 -3.93 2.25
CA PHE A 144 -10.19 -5.09 1.47
C PHE A 144 -11.17 -6.24 1.71
N LEU A 145 -11.72 -6.79 0.62
CA LEU A 145 -12.68 -7.89 0.64
C LEU A 145 -11.93 -9.22 0.48
N ARG A 146 -12.08 -10.11 1.45
CA ARG A 146 -11.52 -11.46 1.40
C ARG A 146 -12.47 -12.39 0.66
N ASN A 147 -11.96 -13.50 0.13
CA ASN A 147 -12.80 -14.51 -0.54
C ASN A 147 -13.96 -15.01 0.35
N ALA A 148 -13.74 -15.15 1.66
CA ALA A 148 -14.78 -15.53 2.63
C ALA A 148 -15.87 -14.45 2.85
N ASP A 149 -15.61 -13.20 2.45
CA ASP A 149 -16.58 -12.11 2.55
C ASP A 149 -17.58 -12.14 1.39
N LEU A 150 -17.19 -12.71 0.25
CA LEU A 150 -17.95 -12.64 -0.98
C LEU A 150 -19.19 -13.56 -0.93
N PRO A 151 -20.33 -13.10 -1.48
CA PRO A 151 -21.49 -13.96 -1.66
C PRO A 151 -21.16 -15.08 -2.65
N SER A 152 -21.78 -16.25 -2.48
CA SER A 152 -21.70 -17.32 -3.47
C SER A 152 -22.38 -16.88 -4.77
N SER A 153 -21.65 -16.94 -5.88
CA SER A 153 -22.23 -16.74 -7.21
C SER A 153 -22.54 -18.09 -7.88
N GLU A 154 -23.72 -18.20 -8.48
CA GLU A 154 -24.12 -19.33 -9.33
C GLU A 154 -24.01 -19.00 -10.83
N THR A 155 -23.46 -17.84 -11.20
CA THR A 155 -23.31 -17.41 -12.60
C THR A 155 -22.04 -17.96 -13.26
N GLU A 156 -22.00 -17.98 -14.59
CA GLU A 156 -20.81 -18.37 -15.39
C GLU A 156 -19.69 -17.31 -15.38
N ASP A 157 -19.96 -16.12 -14.85
CA ASP A 157 -18.98 -15.04 -14.70
C ASP A 157 -17.99 -15.34 -13.56
N ASP A 158 -16.85 -14.64 -13.55
CA ASP A 158 -15.86 -14.72 -12.47
C ASP A 158 -16.54 -14.49 -11.09
N PRO A 159 -16.57 -15.51 -10.21
CA PRO A 159 -17.24 -15.41 -8.90
C PRO A 159 -16.67 -14.31 -8.00
N LEU A 160 -15.37 -14.02 -8.13
CA LEU A 160 -14.73 -12.96 -7.35
C LEU A 160 -15.23 -11.60 -7.81
N VAL A 161 -15.15 -11.34 -9.11
CA VAL A 161 -15.56 -10.03 -9.69
C VAL A 161 -17.04 -9.77 -9.42
N SER A 162 -17.90 -10.77 -9.64
CA SER A 162 -19.35 -10.67 -9.42
C SER A 162 -19.70 -10.49 -7.93
N GLY A 163 -19.04 -11.22 -7.04
CA GLY A 163 -19.22 -11.09 -5.59
C GLY A 163 -18.82 -9.72 -5.07
N VAL A 164 -17.65 -9.22 -5.49
CA VAL A 164 -17.18 -7.86 -5.16
C VAL A 164 -18.17 -6.82 -5.68
N LYS A 165 -18.61 -6.93 -6.94
CA LYS A 165 -19.58 -6.00 -7.52
C LYS A 165 -20.90 -5.96 -6.75
N THR A 166 -21.41 -7.13 -6.35
CA THR A 166 -22.64 -7.22 -5.55
C THR A 166 -22.52 -6.42 -4.26
N LEU A 167 -21.41 -6.56 -3.54
CA LEU A 167 -21.17 -5.85 -2.28
C LEU A 167 -21.06 -4.32 -2.46
N TYR A 168 -20.40 -3.87 -3.54
CA TYR A 168 -20.32 -2.44 -3.86
C TYR A 168 -21.68 -1.87 -4.27
N ASP A 169 -22.48 -2.61 -5.05
CA ASP A 169 -23.84 -2.20 -5.44
C ASP A 169 -24.78 -2.12 -4.22
N GLU A 170 -24.71 -3.08 -3.30
CA GLU A 170 -25.47 -3.07 -2.04
C GLU A 170 -25.07 -1.88 -1.15
N LEU A 171 -23.76 -1.65 -0.95
CA LEU A 171 -23.28 -0.49 -0.20
C LEU A 171 -23.76 0.82 -0.82
N PHE A 172 -23.70 0.92 -2.15
CA PHE A 172 -24.16 2.09 -2.87
C PHE A 172 -25.67 2.32 -2.67
N ALA A 173 -26.49 1.28 -2.74
CA ALA A 173 -27.93 1.40 -2.47
C ALA A 173 -28.19 1.92 -1.05
N HIS A 174 -27.44 1.46 -0.06
CA HIS A 174 -27.54 1.99 1.30
C HIS A 174 -27.10 3.45 1.42
N LEU A 175 -26.02 3.86 0.74
CA LEU A 175 -25.58 5.25 0.68
C LEU A 175 -26.65 6.16 0.06
N GLN A 176 -27.28 5.74 -1.04
CA GLN A 176 -28.34 6.49 -1.70
C GLN A 176 -29.56 6.68 -0.80
N ASN A 177 -29.92 5.65 -0.02
CA ASN A 177 -31.03 5.73 0.93
C ASN A 177 -30.73 6.68 2.11
N GLN A 178 -29.46 6.80 2.47
CA GLN A 178 -29.01 7.63 3.60
C GLN A 178 -28.80 9.10 3.20
N ALA A 179 -28.26 9.36 2.01
CA ALA A 179 -27.88 10.68 1.55
C ALA A 179 -29.11 11.54 1.19
N LYS A 180 -29.10 12.79 1.66
CA LYS A 180 -30.12 13.79 1.30
C LYS A 180 -29.67 14.59 0.06
N GLN A 181 -30.62 15.28 -0.56
CA GLN A 181 -30.32 16.20 -1.64
C GLN A 181 -29.26 17.23 -1.18
N GLY A 182 -28.20 17.41 -1.97
CA GLY A 182 -27.10 18.31 -1.61
C GLY A 182 -25.99 17.66 -0.79
N GLN A 183 -25.99 16.33 -0.63
CA GLN A 183 -24.89 15.57 -0.02
C GLN A 183 -24.20 14.70 -1.06
N SER A 184 -22.87 14.70 -1.04
CA SER A 184 -22.05 13.91 -1.98
C SER A 184 -21.86 12.47 -1.51
N LEU A 185 -21.55 11.58 -2.45
CA LEU A 185 -21.26 10.17 -2.19
C LEU A 185 -19.80 9.87 -2.48
N ILE A 186 -19.11 9.30 -1.49
CA ILE A 186 -17.72 8.90 -1.58
C ILE A 186 -17.65 7.40 -1.27
N MET A 187 -16.76 6.68 -1.93
CA MET A 187 -16.45 5.29 -1.58
C MET A 187 -14.96 5.11 -1.36
N THR A 188 -14.60 4.19 -0.47
CA THR A 188 -13.24 3.67 -0.39
C THR A 188 -13.18 2.30 -1.05
N GLY A 189 -11.96 1.84 -1.28
CA GLY A 189 -11.67 0.46 -1.62
C GLY A 189 -10.19 0.19 -1.43
N HIS A 190 -9.85 -1.06 -1.23
CA HIS A 190 -8.46 -1.51 -1.24
C HIS A 190 -8.43 -2.77 -2.10
N CYS A 191 -8.05 -2.61 -3.37
CA CYS A 191 -8.17 -3.66 -4.36
C CYS A 191 -7.34 -3.34 -5.60
N TYR A 192 -7.08 -4.36 -6.42
CA TYR A 192 -6.41 -4.20 -7.70
C TYR A 192 -7.41 -3.97 -8.84
N MET A 193 -7.23 -2.87 -9.58
CA MET A 193 -8.11 -2.47 -10.70
C MET A 193 -7.42 -2.71 -12.04
N VAL A 194 -8.18 -3.08 -13.08
CA VAL A 194 -7.69 -3.21 -14.46
C VAL A 194 -7.05 -1.89 -14.91
N ASN A 195 -5.89 -2.00 -15.57
CA ASN A 195 -5.06 -0.88 -16.04
C ASN A 195 -4.45 0.00 -14.92
N GLY A 196 -4.29 -0.52 -13.70
CA GLY A 196 -3.37 0.06 -12.72
C GLY A 196 -1.91 -0.24 -13.09
N ASN A 197 -1.02 0.75 -13.01
CA ASN A 197 0.42 0.52 -13.12
C ASN A 197 0.94 -0.03 -11.80
N VAL A 198 1.78 -1.07 -11.88
CA VAL A 198 2.24 -1.86 -10.74
C VAL A 198 3.76 -1.77 -10.56
N SER A 199 4.23 -1.73 -9.31
CA SER A 199 5.65 -1.92 -8.95
C SER A 199 6.06 -3.39 -9.06
N GLU A 200 7.18 -3.69 -9.72
CA GLU A 200 7.59 -5.08 -10.03
C GLU A 200 7.96 -5.95 -8.82
N LEU A 201 8.32 -5.37 -7.67
CA LEU A 201 8.85 -6.13 -6.52
C LEU A 201 8.03 -6.02 -5.22
N SER A 202 7.34 -4.91 -4.97
CA SER A 202 6.49 -4.76 -3.78
C SER A 202 5.08 -5.31 -4.01
N GLU A 203 4.53 -5.06 -5.19
CA GLU A 203 3.13 -5.36 -5.49
C GLU A 203 2.97 -6.73 -6.18
N ARG A 204 3.96 -7.20 -6.98
CA ARG A 204 3.98 -8.60 -7.48
C ARG A 204 4.10 -9.65 -6.39
N LYS A 205 4.71 -9.32 -5.25
CA LYS A 205 4.79 -10.24 -4.11
C LYS A 205 3.40 -10.60 -3.58
N ILE A 206 2.43 -9.69 -3.73
CA ILE A 206 1.05 -9.84 -3.24
C ILE A 206 0.11 -10.42 -4.31
N LEU A 207 0.42 -10.21 -5.61
CA LEU A 207 -0.27 -10.85 -6.75
C LEU A 207 -0.15 -12.38 -6.77
N GLY A 208 0.61 -12.97 -5.83
CA GLY A 208 0.75 -14.42 -5.64
C GLY A 208 -0.46 -15.14 -5.08
N GLY A 209 -1.67 -14.57 -5.11
CA GLY A 209 -2.92 -15.28 -4.80
C GLY A 209 -4.08 -14.63 -5.52
N ASN A 210 -4.71 -15.35 -6.47
CA ASN A 210 -6.02 -15.14 -7.12
C ASN A 210 -6.65 -13.73 -7.19
N GLN A 211 -5.88 -12.64 -7.18
CA GLN A 211 -6.39 -11.27 -7.24
C GLN A 211 -6.62 -10.90 -8.69
N HIS A 212 -7.83 -11.20 -9.17
CA HIS A 212 -8.28 -10.75 -10.48
C HIS A 212 -8.36 -9.23 -10.51
N ALA A 213 -7.83 -8.63 -11.57
CA ALA A 213 -7.97 -7.20 -11.80
C ALA A 213 -9.46 -6.85 -11.94
N LEU A 214 -9.97 -6.02 -11.04
CA LEU A 214 -11.37 -5.63 -11.01
C LEU A 214 -11.67 -4.58 -12.09
N PRO A 215 -12.80 -4.69 -12.79
CA PRO A 215 -13.14 -3.76 -13.86
C PRO A 215 -13.55 -2.40 -13.28
N VAL A 216 -13.32 -1.34 -14.04
CA VAL A 216 -13.52 0.05 -13.57
C VAL A 216 -15.00 0.40 -13.38
N ASP A 217 -15.89 -0.31 -14.07
CA ASP A 217 -17.35 -0.19 -13.92
C ASP A 217 -17.89 -0.84 -12.64
N LEU A 218 -17.01 -1.35 -11.78
CA LEU A 218 -17.33 -1.74 -10.41
C LEU A 218 -17.98 -0.60 -9.63
N PHE A 219 -17.50 0.64 -9.84
CA PHE A 219 -17.98 1.80 -9.09
C PHE A 219 -19.16 2.47 -9.81
N PRO A 220 -20.30 2.68 -9.13
CA PRO A 220 -21.44 3.36 -9.72
C PRO A 220 -21.11 4.80 -10.16
N LYS A 221 -21.60 5.21 -11.33
CA LYS A 221 -21.35 6.56 -11.91
C LYS A 221 -21.84 7.73 -11.05
N ALA A 222 -22.72 7.46 -10.08
CA ALA A 222 -23.25 8.49 -9.18
C ALA A 222 -22.36 8.75 -7.95
N ILE A 223 -21.24 8.03 -7.82
CA ILE A 223 -20.22 8.31 -6.81
C ILE A 223 -19.38 9.50 -7.25
N ASP A 224 -19.24 10.50 -6.38
CA ASP A 224 -18.49 11.72 -6.66
C ASP A 224 -16.97 11.49 -6.56
N TYR A 225 -16.53 10.59 -5.69
CA TYR A 225 -15.12 10.25 -5.50
C TYR A 225 -14.91 8.83 -4.98
N VAL A 226 -13.88 8.15 -5.50
CA VAL A 226 -13.42 6.85 -5.02
C VAL A 226 -11.97 6.95 -4.57
N ALA A 227 -11.75 6.67 -3.28
CA ALA A 227 -10.45 6.64 -2.61
C ALA A 227 -9.92 5.21 -2.54
N LEU A 228 -8.95 4.87 -3.39
CA LEU A 228 -8.33 3.55 -3.44
C LEU A 228 -6.96 3.53 -2.76
N GLY A 229 -6.66 2.43 -2.07
CA GLY A 229 -5.29 1.96 -1.76
C GLY A 229 -5.00 0.63 -2.45
N HIS A 230 -3.87 0.00 -2.12
CA HIS A 230 -3.29 -1.26 -2.63
C HIS A 230 -2.11 -1.06 -3.61
N LEU A 231 -2.21 -0.06 -4.50
CA LEU A 231 -1.12 0.27 -5.43
C LEU A 231 -0.33 1.48 -4.92
N HIS A 232 0.98 1.33 -4.81
CA HIS A 232 1.85 2.33 -4.18
C HIS A 232 2.14 3.52 -5.07
N LEU A 233 1.87 3.41 -6.38
CA LEU A 233 1.95 4.54 -7.32
C LEU A 233 0.66 5.35 -7.35
N ALA A 234 0.76 6.64 -7.02
CA ALA A 234 -0.33 7.59 -7.15
C ALA A 234 -0.79 7.73 -8.62
N GLN A 235 -2.03 7.35 -8.93
CA GLN A 235 -2.53 7.30 -10.32
C GLN A 235 -4.05 7.35 -10.44
N THR A 236 -4.55 7.68 -11.64
CA THR A 236 -5.98 7.57 -12.01
C THR A 236 -6.30 6.16 -12.50
N VAL A 237 -7.53 5.70 -12.31
CA VAL A 237 -7.97 4.37 -12.78
C VAL A 237 -8.88 4.51 -14.01
N GLY A 238 -8.57 3.80 -15.09
CA GLY A 238 -9.40 3.76 -16.30
C GLY A 238 -9.69 5.11 -16.94
N GLY A 239 -8.80 6.09 -16.78
CA GLY A 239 -9.00 7.47 -17.25
C GLY A 239 -9.99 8.31 -16.44
N ASN A 240 -10.57 7.76 -15.37
CA ASN A 240 -11.49 8.47 -14.49
C ASN A 240 -10.72 9.35 -13.49
N GLN A 241 -10.96 10.65 -13.52
CA GLN A 241 -10.30 11.60 -12.61
C GLN A 241 -10.73 11.43 -11.15
N HIS A 242 -11.95 10.96 -10.91
CA HIS A 242 -12.53 10.81 -9.58
C HIS A 242 -12.25 9.45 -8.93
N ILE A 243 -11.57 8.52 -9.61
CA ILE A 243 -11.15 7.22 -9.08
C ILE A 243 -9.63 7.20 -9.01
N ARG A 244 -9.08 7.20 -7.80
CA ARG A 244 -7.65 7.46 -7.58
C ARG A 244 -7.05 6.46 -6.61
N TYR A 245 -5.88 5.95 -6.95
CA TYR A 245 -4.91 5.50 -5.95
C TYR A 245 -4.13 6.70 -5.44
N SER A 246 -4.03 6.86 -4.13
CA SER A 246 -3.16 7.88 -3.53
C SER A 246 -1.70 7.44 -3.51
N GLY A 247 -1.44 6.13 -3.48
CA GLY A 247 -0.12 5.56 -3.37
C GLY A 247 0.42 5.56 -1.94
N SER A 248 1.55 4.88 -1.74
CA SER A 248 2.23 4.84 -0.45
C SER A 248 2.85 6.21 -0.13
N PRO A 249 3.01 6.56 1.15
CA PRO A 249 3.58 7.83 1.54
C PRO A 249 5.11 7.86 1.46
N ILE A 250 5.76 6.69 1.50
CA ILE A 250 7.20 6.50 1.40
C ILE A 250 7.50 5.32 0.46
N PRO A 251 8.68 5.26 -0.18
CA PRO A 251 9.01 4.12 -1.03
C PRO A 251 9.16 2.85 -0.17
N LEU A 252 8.36 1.82 -0.49
CA LEU A 252 8.36 0.52 0.19
C LEU A 252 9.34 -0.46 -0.47
N SER A 253 9.83 -0.14 -1.67
CA SER A 253 10.91 -0.87 -2.33
C SER A 253 11.86 0.08 -3.08
N PHE A 254 13.04 -0.40 -3.47
CA PHE A 254 13.96 0.38 -4.30
C PHE A 254 13.39 0.70 -5.70
N ASP A 255 12.43 -0.08 -6.19
CA ASP A 255 11.78 0.20 -7.48
C ASP A 255 10.83 1.41 -7.38
N GLU A 256 10.36 1.76 -6.19
CA GLU A 256 9.54 2.94 -5.93
C GLU A 256 10.39 4.20 -5.67
N SER A 257 11.72 4.09 -5.70
CA SER A 257 12.62 5.23 -5.45
C SER A 257 12.34 6.44 -6.34
N HIS A 258 11.82 6.25 -7.55
CA HIS A 258 11.52 7.32 -8.50
C HIS A 258 10.08 7.86 -8.38
N TYR A 259 9.23 7.25 -7.53
CA TYR A 259 7.86 7.68 -7.34
C TYR A 259 7.78 9.04 -6.64
N VAL A 260 6.85 9.86 -7.13
CA VAL A 260 6.47 11.11 -6.47
C VAL A 260 5.32 10.80 -5.51
N HIS A 261 5.67 10.41 -4.28
CA HIS A 261 4.68 10.10 -3.24
C HIS A 261 3.89 11.34 -2.86
N SER A 262 2.58 11.18 -2.66
CA SER A 262 1.67 12.29 -2.40
C SER A 262 0.46 11.88 -1.57
N VAL A 263 -0.08 12.84 -0.83
CA VAL A 263 -1.45 12.79 -0.31
C VAL A 263 -2.35 13.57 -1.24
N LEU A 264 -3.55 13.06 -1.54
CA LEU A 264 -4.49 13.75 -2.43
C LEU A 264 -5.42 14.65 -1.61
N GLN A 265 -5.33 15.97 -1.80
CA GLN A 265 -6.38 16.88 -1.36
C GLN A 265 -7.53 16.82 -2.37
N VAL A 266 -8.74 16.52 -1.90
CA VAL A 266 -9.93 16.45 -2.74
C VAL A 266 -11.00 17.39 -2.20
N ASP A 267 -11.38 18.34 -3.03
CA ASP A 267 -12.40 19.33 -2.75
C ASP A 267 -13.72 18.87 -3.37
N VAL A 268 -14.63 18.39 -2.53
CA VAL A 268 -15.93 17.85 -2.92
C VAL A 268 -17.01 18.92 -2.78
N LYS A 269 -17.72 19.16 -3.89
CA LYS A 269 -18.86 20.07 -3.96
C LYS A 269 -20.00 19.36 -4.67
N THR A 270 -21.16 19.33 -4.03
CA THR A 270 -22.31 18.62 -4.57
C THR A 270 -22.71 19.14 -5.94
N GLY A 271 -22.92 18.22 -6.88
CA GLY A 271 -23.29 18.53 -8.26
C GLY A 271 -22.17 19.13 -9.11
N GLN A 272 -20.92 19.07 -8.64
CA GLN A 272 -19.74 19.50 -9.39
C GLN A 272 -18.68 18.39 -9.41
N ASN A 273 -17.86 18.37 -10.44
CA ASN A 273 -16.69 17.50 -10.47
C ASN A 273 -15.76 17.84 -9.31
N VAL A 274 -15.21 16.81 -8.68
CA VAL A 274 -14.21 16.96 -7.62
C VAL A 274 -12.94 17.62 -8.15
N ALA A 275 -12.36 18.52 -7.36
CA ALA A 275 -11.05 19.10 -7.65
C ALA A 275 -9.98 18.39 -6.81
N ILE A 276 -8.97 17.83 -7.47
CA ILE A 276 -7.94 17.01 -6.84
C ILE A 276 -6.58 17.69 -6.99
N THR A 277 -5.91 17.91 -5.87
CA THR A 277 -4.56 18.50 -5.81
C THR A 277 -3.61 17.54 -5.09
N PRO A 278 -2.60 16.97 -5.76
CA PRO A 278 -1.58 16.18 -5.10
C PRO A 278 -0.70 17.06 -4.21
N LEU A 279 -0.62 16.72 -2.93
CA LEU A 279 0.29 17.29 -1.95
C LEU A 279 1.53 16.40 -1.87
N LYS A 280 2.65 16.88 -2.42
CA LYS A 280 3.89 16.10 -2.47
C LYS A 280 4.46 15.91 -1.07
N ILE A 281 4.76 14.67 -0.73
CA ILE A 281 5.37 14.32 0.55
C ILE A 281 6.89 14.60 0.46
N PRO A 282 7.48 15.37 1.37
CA PRO A 282 8.92 15.59 1.40
C PRO A 282 9.67 14.28 1.66
N ARG A 283 10.62 13.95 0.78
CA ARG A 283 11.51 12.81 0.96
C ARG A 283 12.67 13.19 1.87
N HIS A 284 12.73 12.56 3.04
CA HIS A 284 13.75 12.84 4.05
C HIS A 284 14.95 11.90 3.97
N ILE A 285 14.75 10.68 3.47
CA ILE A 285 15.80 9.67 3.28
C ILE A 285 15.74 9.22 1.82
N GLU A 286 16.85 9.38 1.11
CA GLU A 286 16.96 8.97 -0.29
C GLU A 286 17.22 7.47 -0.41
N LEU A 287 16.64 6.84 -1.43
CA LEU A 287 16.95 5.47 -1.85
C LEU A 287 17.75 5.56 -3.14
N LEU A 288 19.02 5.16 -3.07
CA LEU A 288 19.96 5.16 -4.17
C LEU A 288 20.16 3.73 -4.69
N ARG A 289 20.28 3.60 -6.01
CA ARG A 289 20.64 2.35 -6.67
C ARG A 289 21.87 2.59 -7.54
N LEU A 290 22.86 1.71 -7.45
CA LEU A 290 24.02 1.70 -8.34
C LEU A 290 24.08 0.37 -9.13
N PRO A 291 24.12 0.40 -10.48
CA PRO A 291 23.99 1.60 -11.31
C PRO A 291 22.60 2.23 -11.15
N ASN A 292 22.43 3.49 -11.53
CA ASN A 292 21.12 4.17 -11.51
C ASN A 292 20.21 3.68 -12.66
N SER A 293 20.00 2.37 -12.74
CA SER A 293 19.13 1.67 -13.67
C SER A 293 18.70 0.33 -13.06
N LYS A 294 17.89 -0.44 -13.79
CA LYS A 294 17.56 -1.83 -13.42
C LYS A 294 18.63 -2.84 -13.87
N ASP A 295 19.76 -2.39 -14.39
CA ASP A 295 20.83 -3.26 -14.87
C ASP A 295 21.84 -3.58 -13.77
N PHE A 296 22.83 -4.38 -14.14
CA PHE A 296 23.97 -4.71 -13.30
C PHE A 296 25.24 -4.12 -13.91
N ALA A 297 26.13 -3.58 -13.07
CA ALA A 297 27.43 -3.06 -13.49
C ALA A 297 28.57 -3.87 -12.87
N THR A 298 29.79 -3.78 -13.42
CA THR A 298 30.93 -4.49 -12.83
C THR A 298 31.27 -3.94 -11.45
N LEU A 299 31.95 -4.73 -10.61
CA LEU A 299 32.40 -4.26 -9.30
C LEU A 299 33.24 -2.97 -9.41
N SER A 300 34.16 -2.90 -10.37
CA SER A 300 34.99 -1.71 -10.58
C SER A 300 34.17 -0.47 -10.89
N ASP A 301 33.14 -0.59 -11.74
CA ASP A 301 32.27 0.53 -12.09
C ASP A 301 31.42 0.98 -10.90
N ILE A 302 30.99 0.04 -10.05
CA ILE A 302 30.22 0.33 -8.84
C ILE A 302 31.08 1.06 -7.81
N LEU A 303 32.33 0.63 -7.58
CA LEU A 303 33.25 1.30 -6.66
C LEU A 303 33.55 2.73 -7.15
N ALA A 304 33.79 2.93 -8.45
CA ALA A 304 33.99 4.25 -9.03
C ALA A 304 32.73 5.15 -8.90
N GLN A 305 31.54 4.58 -9.06
CA GLN A 305 30.29 5.29 -8.84
C GLN A 305 30.10 5.68 -7.38
N LEU A 306 30.41 4.79 -6.43
CA LEU A 306 30.36 5.09 -4.99
C LEU A 306 31.27 6.27 -4.63
N GLU A 307 32.51 6.28 -5.12
CA GLU A 307 33.48 7.36 -4.85
C GLU A 307 33.08 8.71 -5.48
N SER A 308 32.28 8.70 -6.54
CA SER A 308 31.80 9.91 -7.22
C SER A 308 30.44 10.41 -6.72
N LEU A 309 29.82 9.75 -5.75
CA LEU A 309 28.54 10.16 -5.17
C LEU A 309 28.65 11.54 -4.50
N GLN A 310 27.81 12.46 -4.94
CA GLN A 310 27.64 13.76 -4.32
C GLN A 310 26.55 13.68 -3.24
N LEU A 311 26.98 13.57 -1.98
CA LEU A 311 26.09 13.37 -0.84
C LEU A 311 25.99 14.63 0.00
N LYS A 312 24.78 14.94 0.47
CA LYS A 312 24.55 16.04 1.41
C LYS A 312 25.02 15.61 2.80
N ALA A 313 25.64 16.53 3.53
CA ALA A 313 25.94 16.32 4.94
C ALA A 313 24.62 16.37 5.74
N VAL A 314 24.16 15.21 6.20
CA VAL A 314 22.94 15.03 7.01
C VAL A 314 23.28 14.20 8.25
N HIS A 315 22.36 14.13 9.21
CA HIS A 315 22.53 13.28 10.38
C HIS A 315 22.60 11.80 9.99
N GLU A 316 23.31 10.96 10.76
CA GLU A 316 23.54 9.55 10.43
C GLU A 316 22.26 8.76 10.20
N THR A 317 21.20 9.05 10.97
CA THR A 317 19.89 8.42 10.84
C THR A 317 19.16 8.78 9.53
N GLN A 318 19.61 9.83 8.84
CA GLN A 318 19.08 10.33 7.57
C GLN A 318 20.00 10.05 6.37
N HIS A 319 21.12 9.35 6.58
CA HIS A 319 21.98 8.91 5.49
C HIS A 319 21.16 8.12 4.45
N PRO A 320 21.34 8.37 3.14
CA PRO A 320 20.65 7.63 2.10
C PRO A 320 20.84 6.12 2.22
N PHE A 321 19.80 5.37 1.89
CA PHE A 321 19.88 3.93 1.72
C PHE A 321 20.41 3.62 0.33
N ILE A 322 21.29 2.61 0.22
CA ILE A 322 21.86 2.23 -1.08
C ILE A 322 21.72 0.73 -1.37
N GLU A 323 21.28 0.44 -2.60
CA GLU A 323 21.32 -0.88 -3.22
C GLU A 323 22.42 -0.90 -4.29
N LEU A 324 23.25 -1.95 -4.27
CA LEU A 324 24.28 -2.19 -5.28
C LEU A 324 23.91 -3.40 -6.12
N ARG A 325 23.91 -3.26 -7.45
CA ARG A 325 23.60 -4.32 -8.41
C ARG A 325 24.85 -4.64 -9.23
N ILE A 326 25.48 -5.75 -8.89
CA ILE A 326 26.84 -6.09 -9.33
C ILE A 326 26.80 -7.30 -10.26
N LYS A 327 27.38 -7.15 -11.44
CA LYS A 327 27.64 -8.23 -12.38
C LYS A 327 29.00 -8.84 -12.06
N LEU A 328 29.05 -10.17 -11.91
CA LEU A 328 30.27 -10.91 -11.64
C LEU A 328 30.43 -12.06 -12.64
N ASP A 329 31.66 -12.33 -13.10
CA ASP A 329 31.92 -13.50 -13.95
C ASP A 329 32.05 -14.79 -13.13
N LYS A 330 32.42 -14.66 -11.85
CA LYS A 330 32.55 -15.76 -10.90
C LYS A 330 32.31 -15.24 -9.48
N PRO A 331 31.96 -16.11 -8.52
CA PRO A 331 31.86 -15.72 -7.12
C PRO A 331 33.14 -15.02 -6.64
N GLU A 332 32.97 -13.85 -6.01
CA GLU A 332 34.07 -13.02 -5.48
C GLU A 332 33.98 -12.98 -3.94
N PRO A 333 34.79 -13.79 -3.22
CA PRO A 333 34.70 -13.89 -1.76
C PRO A 333 34.96 -12.58 -1.02
N SER A 334 35.76 -11.68 -1.62
CA SER A 334 36.12 -10.39 -1.00
C SER A 334 35.15 -9.25 -1.36
N LEU A 335 34.10 -9.53 -2.13
CA LEU A 335 33.15 -8.53 -2.66
C LEU A 335 32.65 -7.57 -1.58
N ARG A 336 32.14 -8.14 -0.49
CA ARG A 336 31.54 -7.37 0.60
C ARG A 336 32.57 -6.50 1.32
N GLN A 337 33.76 -7.03 1.57
CA GLN A 337 34.85 -6.28 2.21
C GLN A 337 35.25 -5.06 1.37
N GLN A 338 35.44 -5.24 0.06
CA GLN A 338 35.81 -4.15 -0.84
C GLN A 338 34.77 -3.02 -0.85
N ILE A 339 33.49 -3.38 -0.84
CA ILE A 339 32.38 -2.42 -0.77
C ILE A 339 32.36 -1.69 0.57
N GLU A 340 32.50 -2.42 1.68
CA GLU A 340 32.47 -1.86 3.04
C GLU A 340 33.64 -0.89 3.28
N GLU A 341 34.83 -1.14 2.73
CA GLU A 341 35.98 -0.24 2.82
C GLU A 341 35.73 1.13 2.17
N VAL A 342 35.00 1.17 1.06
CA VAL A 342 34.60 2.42 0.40
C VAL A 342 33.45 3.09 1.14
N ILE A 343 32.40 2.31 1.49
CA ILE A 343 31.22 2.83 2.17
C ILE A 343 31.53 3.38 3.56
N ALA A 344 32.52 2.85 4.27
CA ALA A 344 32.94 3.38 5.58
C ALA A 344 33.37 4.85 5.55
N ARG A 345 33.65 5.41 4.37
CA ARG A 345 34.05 6.81 4.15
C ARG A 345 32.91 7.68 3.63
N LEU A 346 31.74 7.12 3.39
CA LEU A 346 30.60 7.78 2.76
C LEU A 346 29.41 7.85 3.73
N PRO A 347 28.66 8.97 3.77
CA PRO A 347 27.46 9.10 4.59
C PRO A 347 26.27 8.36 3.96
N VAL A 348 26.38 7.04 3.79
CA VAL A 348 25.33 6.15 3.22
C VAL A 348 25.12 4.92 4.11
N ARG A 349 23.99 4.26 3.93
CA ARG A 349 23.65 3.00 4.60
C ARG A 349 23.41 1.92 3.55
N LEU A 350 24.33 0.97 3.45
CA LEU A 350 24.19 -0.18 2.56
C LEU A 350 23.04 -1.08 3.03
N LEU A 351 22.02 -1.27 2.21
CA LEU A 351 20.90 -2.17 2.51
C LEU A 351 20.98 -3.49 1.77
N LYS A 352 21.39 -3.46 0.50
CA LYS A 352 21.34 -4.63 -0.37
C LYS A 352 22.49 -4.65 -1.36
N ILE A 353 23.06 -5.84 -1.55
CA ILE A 353 23.93 -6.17 -2.67
C ILE A 353 23.24 -7.28 -3.45
N THR A 354 22.94 -7.01 -4.71
CA THR A 354 22.35 -7.96 -5.65
C THR A 354 23.42 -8.36 -6.64
N THR A 355 23.74 -9.65 -6.71
CA THR A 355 24.71 -10.21 -7.65
C THR A 355 23.99 -10.89 -8.81
N ALA A 356 24.54 -10.70 -10.02
CA ALA A 356 24.15 -11.47 -11.20
C ALA A 356 25.40 -12.07 -11.85
N TYR A 357 25.34 -13.34 -12.20
CA TYR A 357 26.44 -14.06 -12.83
C TYR A 357 26.23 -14.17 -14.34
N THR A 358 27.30 -14.00 -15.11
CA THR A 358 27.29 -14.35 -16.54
C THR A 358 27.22 -15.87 -16.67
N GLY A 359 26.12 -16.37 -17.25
CA GLY A 359 26.03 -17.78 -17.64
C GLY A 359 27.16 -18.18 -18.59
N SER A 360 27.44 -19.48 -18.68
CA SER A 360 28.55 -20.05 -19.46
C SER A 360 28.58 -19.67 -20.95
N ASP A 361 27.48 -19.16 -21.51
CA ASP A 361 27.35 -18.80 -22.93
C ASP A 361 27.36 -17.28 -23.23
N GLY A 362 27.62 -16.42 -22.22
CA GLY A 362 27.92 -14.99 -22.45
C GLY A 362 26.79 -14.12 -23.02
N SER A 363 25.59 -14.67 -23.21
CA SER A 363 24.38 -13.94 -23.62
C SER A 363 23.84 -13.06 -22.48
N LEU A 364 23.45 -11.83 -22.80
CA LEU A 364 22.75 -10.92 -21.86
C LEU A 364 21.40 -11.50 -21.36
N ALA A 365 20.85 -12.50 -22.05
CA ALA A 365 19.59 -13.15 -21.69
C ALA A 365 19.72 -14.20 -20.57
N ASP A 366 20.94 -14.63 -20.21
CA ASP A 366 21.19 -15.75 -19.28
C ASP A 366 21.81 -15.30 -17.94
N LEU A 367 21.45 -14.11 -17.45
CA LEU A 367 21.88 -13.66 -16.12
C LEU A 367 21.17 -14.47 -15.04
N GLN A 368 21.93 -15.30 -14.31
CA GLN A 368 21.43 -15.92 -13.08
C GLN A 368 21.58 -14.92 -11.93
N ILE A 369 20.45 -14.39 -11.47
CA ILE A 369 20.39 -13.51 -10.31
C ILE A 369 20.37 -14.38 -9.05
N GLU A 370 21.31 -14.14 -8.15
CA GLU A 370 21.38 -14.83 -6.87
C GLU A 370 20.27 -14.30 -5.95
N GLN A 371 19.11 -14.96 -5.96
CA GLN A 371 17.97 -14.57 -5.12
C GLN A 371 18.05 -15.24 -3.75
N ARG A 372 18.02 -14.42 -2.70
CA ARG A 372 17.93 -14.90 -1.31
C ARG A 372 16.51 -15.39 -1.00
N LEU A 373 16.39 -16.35 -0.09
CA LEU A 373 15.10 -16.94 0.29
C LEU A 373 14.10 -15.89 0.79
N GLU A 374 14.58 -14.90 1.55
CA GLU A 374 13.80 -13.78 2.09
C GLU A 374 13.16 -12.88 1.02
N GLU A 375 13.64 -12.99 -0.23
CA GLU A 375 13.14 -12.20 -1.35
C GLU A 375 12.07 -12.92 -2.16
N LEU A 376 11.90 -14.22 -1.94
CA LEU A 376 10.97 -15.08 -2.65
C LEU A 376 9.61 -15.10 -1.95
N GLN A 377 8.53 -15.16 -2.74
CA GLN A 377 7.22 -15.46 -2.17
C GLN A 377 7.09 -16.93 -1.80
N PRO A 378 6.19 -17.27 -0.87
CA PRO A 378 5.85 -18.66 -0.58
C PRO A 378 5.55 -19.45 -1.85
N LEU A 379 4.84 -18.85 -2.82
CA LEU A 379 4.55 -19.47 -4.11
C LEU A 379 5.82 -19.69 -4.97
N ASP A 380 6.75 -18.74 -5.01
CA ASP A 380 8.02 -18.91 -5.74
C ASP A 380 8.84 -20.06 -5.16
N VAL A 381 8.89 -20.15 -3.83
CA VAL A 381 9.56 -21.25 -3.12
C VAL A 381 8.86 -22.58 -3.40
N PHE A 382 7.52 -22.59 -3.37
CA PHE A 382 6.71 -23.76 -3.70
C PHE A 382 6.98 -24.23 -5.14
N GLN A 383 6.96 -23.33 -6.12
CA GLN A 383 7.22 -23.64 -7.52
C GLN A 383 8.63 -24.24 -7.71
N ARG A 384 9.65 -23.70 -7.04
CA ARG A 384 11.01 -24.25 -7.05
C ARG A 384 11.08 -25.64 -6.43
N CYS A 385 10.44 -25.83 -5.27
CA CYS A 385 10.36 -27.12 -4.60
C CYS A 385 9.62 -28.15 -5.46
N TYR A 386 8.55 -27.75 -6.15
CA TYR A 386 7.79 -28.59 -7.05
C TYR A 386 8.61 -28.99 -8.27
N ALA A 387 9.23 -28.02 -8.94
CA ALA A 387 10.10 -28.26 -10.09
C ALA A 387 11.28 -29.19 -9.74
N ASN A 388 11.94 -28.95 -8.60
CA ASN A 388 13.02 -29.84 -8.14
C ASN A 388 12.56 -31.27 -7.85
N LYS A 389 11.29 -31.48 -7.49
CA LYS A 389 10.75 -32.79 -7.12
C LYS A 389 10.15 -33.55 -8.31
N TYR A 390 9.53 -32.84 -9.25
CA TYR A 390 8.73 -33.41 -10.34
C TYR A 390 9.27 -33.08 -11.73
N ASP A 391 10.40 -32.36 -11.82
CA ASP A 391 11.07 -31.95 -13.06
C ASP A 391 10.17 -31.19 -14.05
N THR A 392 9.09 -30.61 -13.52
CA THR A 392 8.07 -29.86 -14.25
C THR A 392 7.58 -28.70 -13.37
N PRO A 393 7.17 -27.57 -13.94
CA PRO A 393 6.55 -26.50 -13.16
C PRO A 393 5.27 -27.00 -12.50
N ALA A 394 4.94 -26.44 -11.33
CA ALA A 394 3.65 -26.70 -10.69
C ALA A 394 2.51 -26.31 -11.64
N PRO A 395 1.53 -27.18 -11.92
CA PRO A 395 0.38 -26.82 -12.71
C PRO A 395 -0.44 -25.69 -12.04
N ASP A 396 -1.18 -24.93 -12.84
CA ASP A 396 -1.88 -23.71 -12.37
C ASP A 396 -2.93 -24.00 -11.30
N ASP A 397 -3.64 -25.13 -11.40
CA ASP A 397 -4.63 -25.58 -10.41
C ASP A 397 -4.00 -25.90 -9.05
N ILE A 398 -2.83 -26.55 -9.04
CA ILE A 398 -2.07 -26.82 -7.82
C ILE A 398 -1.51 -25.52 -7.21
N SER A 399 -1.05 -24.59 -8.05
CA SER A 399 -0.58 -23.27 -7.61
C SER A 399 -1.73 -22.47 -6.98
N ALA A 400 -2.93 -22.52 -7.56
CA ALA A 400 -4.12 -21.88 -7.01
C ALA A 400 -4.51 -22.46 -5.64
N LEU A 401 -4.50 -23.78 -5.48
CA LEU A 401 -4.77 -24.45 -4.20
C LEU A 401 -3.74 -24.10 -3.12
N PHE A 402 -2.45 -23.99 -3.49
CA PHE A 402 -1.41 -23.55 -2.56
C PHE A 402 -1.69 -22.13 -2.06
N ASN A 403 -2.07 -21.22 -2.96
CA ASN A 403 -2.39 -19.84 -2.59
C ASN A 403 -3.62 -19.75 -1.69
N GLU A 404 -4.68 -20.52 -1.99
CA GLU A 404 -5.87 -20.62 -1.14
C GLU A 404 -5.50 -21.10 0.28
N LEU A 405 -4.60 -22.08 0.38
CA LEU A 405 -4.11 -22.56 1.67
C LEU A 405 -3.32 -21.47 2.43
N VAL A 406 -2.43 -20.75 1.75
CA VAL A 406 -1.66 -19.64 2.34
C VAL A 406 -2.58 -18.51 2.81
N GLU A 407 -3.60 -18.16 2.03
CA GLU A 407 -4.61 -17.17 2.40
C GLU A 407 -5.42 -17.62 3.63
N SER A 408 -5.87 -18.87 3.67
CA SER A 408 -6.67 -19.39 4.80
C SER A 408 -5.89 -19.34 6.12
N LEU A 409 -4.60 -19.69 6.10
CA LEU A 409 -3.72 -19.66 7.28
C LEU A 409 -3.38 -18.24 7.73
N SER A 410 -3.43 -17.27 6.81
CA SER A 410 -3.20 -15.85 7.12
C SER A 410 -4.47 -15.16 7.66
N GLY A 411 -5.66 -15.71 7.40
CA GLY A 411 -6.95 -15.19 7.84
C GLY A 411 -7.44 -15.69 9.21
N GLU A 412 -6.85 -16.77 9.75
CA GLU A 412 -7.28 -17.38 11.03
C GLU A 412 -6.54 -16.85 12.29
N GLN A 413 -5.73 -15.77 12.23
CA GLN A 413 -4.93 -15.29 13.39
C GLN A 413 -5.09 -13.81 13.80
#